data_AF-A0A0D6JWA4-F1
#
_entry.id   AF-A0A0D6JWA4-F1
#
_cell.length_a   1.000
_cell.length_b   1.000
_cell.length_c   1.000
_cell.angle_alpha   90.00
_cell.angle_beta   90.00
_cell.angle_gamma   90.00
#
_symmetry.space_group_name_H-M   'P 1'
#
loop_
_entity.id
_entity.type
_entity.pdbx_description
1 polymer ?
#
loop_
_entity_poly.entity_id
_entity_poly.type
_entity_poly.pdbx_seq_one_letter_code
_entity_poly.pdbx_strand_id
1 'polypeptide(L)'
;MEIPSKTLKRASIALLVALLMTTAGCSSFAGGDAGGTTAATDTADTTEMTASDVEGAANETTSTDDATAAETTSANETNESSDSASDADSDSHSHDSPTNASDESTVDAAYTGQMAVMVGGERVSLTEDLDEDAPIHMSDVDSWHTNESTTLAEALDAADVDATESSLTYDGETYEESEDGTKLIYRVDSHEVDPEEYTLESDDKVWVLVVTDDSNVTAPGEYIPPEQLHVHGTIDFTVDGEQLDFSRDKYQQAGHNDHFHFEGGHSNPWHAHSAHVTLAYGMSTLDGINMTDESVTYNGTTYPYDGENGTVTVTVNGESVDPTDYYLKNGDSVSIEIESAD
;
A
#
# COMPACT_ATOMS: atom_id res chain seq x y z
N MET A 1 -6.05 -14.91 48.03
CA MET A 1 -6.84 -14.95 46.79
C MET A 1 -5.91 -14.44 45.72
N GLU A 2 -5.24 -15.38 45.06
CA GLU A 2 -4.22 -15.12 44.06
C GLU A 2 -4.90 -15.09 42.69
N ILE A 3 -4.58 -14.06 41.91
CA ILE A 3 -5.05 -13.86 40.54
C ILE A 3 -4.08 -14.60 39.61
N PRO A 4 -4.54 -15.42 38.67
CA PRO A 4 -3.65 -16.20 37.83
C PRO A 4 -3.04 -15.32 36.73
N SER A 5 -1.71 -15.27 36.66
CA SER A 5 -0.97 -14.70 35.52
C SER A 5 -1.13 -15.65 34.33
N LYS A 6 -1.44 -15.09 33.15
CA LYS A 6 -1.41 -15.81 31.88
C LYS A 6 -0.12 -15.44 31.17
N THR A 7 0.93 -16.18 31.48
CA THR A 7 2.12 -16.32 30.64
C THR A 7 2.13 -17.77 30.15
N LEU A 8 2.65 -18.03 28.95
CA LEU A 8 2.78 -19.32 28.23
C LEU A 8 1.76 -19.62 27.12
N LYS A 9 1.98 -19.00 25.95
CA LYS A 9 2.13 -19.67 24.65
C LYS A 9 3.19 -18.83 23.94
N ARG A 10 4.38 -19.30 23.56
CA ARG A 10 4.66 -20.43 22.69
C ARG A 10 6.01 -21.03 23.10
N ALA A 11 6.02 -22.32 23.41
CA ALA A 11 7.24 -23.13 23.51
C ALA A 11 6.95 -24.47 22.83
N SER A 12 7.95 -25.00 22.14
CA SER A 12 7.96 -26.20 21.27
C SER A 12 7.64 -25.84 19.82
N ILE A 13 8.51 -26.06 18.82
CA ILE A 13 9.23 -27.30 18.49
C ILE A 13 10.50 -26.93 17.70
N ALA A 14 11.69 -27.21 18.25
CA ALA A 14 12.91 -27.37 17.46
C ALA A 14 13.44 -28.79 17.69
N LEU A 15 13.37 -29.59 16.64
CA LEU A 15 13.54 -31.03 16.68
C LEU A 15 15.01 -31.42 16.53
N LEU A 16 15.46 -32.21 17.50
CA LEU A 16 16.71 -32.96 17.61
C LEU A 16 17.04 -33.78 16.34
N VAL A 17 18.03 -33.35 15.54
CA VAL A 17 18.80 -34.26 14.64
C VAL A 17 20.25 -33.78 14.50
N ALA A 18 21.12 -34.16 15.43
CA ALA A 18 22.57 -34.09 15.22
C ALA A 18 23.33 -35.00 16.19
N LEU A 19 23.25 -36.32 16.03
CA LEU A 19 24.33 -37.22 16.48
C LEU A 19 24.13 -38.63 15.92
N LEU A 20 24.85 -39.00 14.86
CA LEU A 20 25.48 -40.33 14.75
C LEU A 20 26.34 -40.43 13.48
N MET A 21 27.44 -41.19 13.61
CA MET A 21 28.34 -41.73 12.57
C MET A 21 29.65 -40.97 12.31
N THR A 22 30.58 -41.06 13.27
CA THR A 22 32.02 -41.13 12.95
C THR A 22 32.60 -42.45 13.44
N THR A 23 32.65 -43.45 12.55
CA THR A 23 33.56 -44.58 12.69
C THR A 23 34.30 -44.81 11.38
N ALA A 24 35.63 -44.78 11.50
CA ALA A 24 36.62 -44.96 10.46
C ALA A 24 36.54 -46.30 9.72
N GLY A 25 36.95 -46.29 8.45
CA GLY A 25 37.24 -47.49 7.67
C GLY A 25 38.09 -47.16 6.44
N CYS A 26 39.35 -47.58 6.48
CA CYS A 26 40.36 -47.40 5.44
C CYS A 26 40.29 -48.49 4.33
N SER A 27 40.43 -48.10 3.06
CA SER A 27 41.11 -48.85 1.96
C SER A 27 40.93 -48.05 0.64
N SER A 28 41.96 -47.36 0.12
CA SER A 28 42.90 -47.84 -0.92
C SER A 28 42.23 -48.47 -2.16
N PHE A 29 42.26 -47.79 -3.33
CA PHE A 29 42.88 -48.31 -4.56
C PHE A 29 42.79 -47.32 -5.77
N ALA A 30 43.97 -46.97 -6.30
CA ALA A 30 44.40 -46.81 -7.71
C ALA A 30 43.62 -46.05 -8.82
N GLY A 31 44.40 -45.22 -9.53
CA GLY A 31 44.36 -45.01 -11.00
C GLY A 31 43.71 -43.69 -11.43
N GLY A 32 44.47 -42.66 -11.84
CA GLY A 32 44.88 -42.41 -13.23
C GLY A 32 43.76 -41.62 -13.96
N ASP A 33 43.95 -40.56 -14.74
CA ASP A 33 45.07 -40.06 -15.53
C ASP A 33 44.70 -38.64 -16.05
N ALA A 34 45.75 -37.86 -16.30
CA ALA A 34 45.96 -36.68 -17.14
C ALA A 34 44.84 -35.75 -17.67
N GLY A 35 45.23 -34.46 -17.68
CA GLY A 35 44.92 -33.48 -18.74
C GLY A 35 43.87 -32.43 -18.34
N GLY A 36 44.14 -31.15 -18.19
CA GLY A 36 45.20 -30.30 -18.72
C GLY A 36 44.53 -29.05 -19.30
N THR A 37 44.63 -27.90 -18.63
CA THR A 37 44.25 -26.61 -19.23
C THR A 37 45.21 -25.51 -18.74
N THR A 38 46.03 -25.08 -19.69
CA THR A 38 46.75 -23.79 -19.79
C THR A 38 45.82 -22.62 -19.46
N ALA A 39 46.15 -21.72 -18.53
CA ALA A 39 47.11 -20.61 -18.61
C ALA A 39 46.70 -19.48 -19.58
N ALA A 40 46.42 -18.31 -19.01
CA ALA A 40 46.82 -16.94 -19.41
C ALA A 40 45.66 -15.96 -19.12
N THR A 41 45.72 -15.02 -18.17
CA THR A 41 46.61 -13.84 -18.01
C THR A 41 46.02 -12.60 -18.69
N ASP A 42 45.92 -11.52 -17.88
CA ASP A 42 45.93 -10.08 -18.23
C ASP A 42 44.70 -9.52 -18.98
N THR A 43 44.30 -8.25 -18.84
CA THR A 43 44.69 -7.10 -18.02
C THR A 43 43.60 -6.05 -18.22
N ALA A 44 43.42 -5.18 -17.22
CA ALA A 44 42.58 -4.00 -17.24
C ALA A 44 42.84 -3.08 -18.44
N ASP A 45 41.79 -2.40 -18.94
CA ASP A 45 41.98 -1.06 -19.48
C ASP A 45 40.72 -0.20 -19.24
N THR A 46 40.89 0.75 -18.34
CA THR A 46 40.05 1.93 -18.14
C THR A 46 40.36 2.91 -19.27
N THR A 47 39.35 3.43 -19.97
CA THR A 47 39.53 4.56 -20.87
C THR A 47 38.43 5.59 -20.65
N GLU A 48 38.82 6.69 -20.01
CA GLU A 48 38.13 7.97 -20.05
C GLU A 48 38.04 8.47 -21.51
N MET A 49 36.89 9.00 -21.92
CA MET A 49 36.82 9.95 -23.03
C MET A 49 36.10 11.21 -22.60
N THR A 50 36.86 12.29 -22.74
CA THR A 50 36.50 13.70 -22.60
C THR A 50 35.56 14.20 -23.70
N ALA A 51 34.85 15.27 -23.33
CA ALA A 51 33.93 16.10 -24.11
C ALA A 51 34.38 16.54 -25.51
N SER A 52 33.39 16.79 -26.39
CA SER A 52 33.24 18.06 -27.12
C SER A 52 31.91 18.15 -27.89
N ASP A 53 31.19 19.23 -27.60
CA ASP A 53 30.42 20.14 -28.47
C ASP A 53 29.95 19.67 -29.86
N VAL A 54 28.62 19.67 -30.09
CA VAL A 54 28.00 20.18 -31.34
C VAL A 54 26.64 20.83 -31.02
N GLU A 55 26.48 22.02 -31.57
CA GLU A 55 25.36 22.96 -31.44
C GLU A 55 24.04 22.53 -32.12
N GLY A 56 22.93 23.05 -31.58
CA GLY A 56 21.97 23.82 -32.38
C GLY A 56 20.68 23.12 -32.86
N ALA A 57 19.55 23.46 -32.25
CA ALA A 57 18.46 24.21 -32.90
C ALA A 57 17.20 24.20 -32.03
N ALA A 58 16.94 25.32 -31.34
CA ALA A 58 15.65 25.61 -30.74
C ALA A 58 14.66 26.02 -31.84
N ASN A 59 13.45 25.46 -31.82
CA ASN A 59 12.33 25.91 -32.64
C ASN A 59 11.23 26.42 -31.72
N GLU A 60 11.36 27.68 -31.30
CA GLU A 60 10.23 28.47 -30.81
C GLU A 60 9.44 28.99 -32.02
N THR A 61 8.12 28.82 -32.00
CA THR A 61 7.23 29.57 -32.87
C THR A 61 6.03 30.06 -32.06
N THR A 62 6.13 31.31 -31.64
CA THR A 62 5.03 32.17 -31.21
C THR A 62 4.36 32.78 -32.45
N SER A 63 3.03 32.82 -32.50
CA SER A 63 2.26 33.96 -33.06
C SER A 63 0.75 33.81 -32.81
N THR A 64 0.30 34.53 -31.79
CA THR A 64 -0.77 35.55 -31.75
C THR A 64 -1.93 35.58 -32.77
N ASP A 65 -3.11 35.80 -32.16
CA ASP A 65 -4.25 36.66 -32.53
C ASP A 65 -5.16 36.30 -33.72
N ASP A 66 -6.46 36.08 -33.44
CA ASP A 66 -7.48 37.13 -33.65
C ASP A 66 -8.85 36.72 -33.04
N ALA A 67 -9.56 37.73 -32.57
CA ALA A 67 -10.87 37.71 -31.92
C ALA A 67 -12.02 37.43 -32.90
N THR A 68 -13.22 37.13 -32.39
CA THR A 68 -14.41 38.03 -32.34
C THR A 68 -15.71 37.24 -32.15
N ALA A 69 -16.62 37.82 -31.34
CA ALA A 69 -18.10 37.68 -31.38
C ALA A 69 -18.72 36.38 -30.80
N ALA A 70 -19.82 36.40 -30.05
CA ALA A 70 -20.74 37.45 -29.64
C ALA A 70 -21.53 37.01 -28.40
N GLU A 71 -21.96 38.00 -27.63
CA GLU A 71 -23.00 37.91 -26.61
C GLU A 71 -24.33 37.38 -27.18
N THR A 72 -25.09 36.65 -26.35
CA THR A 72 -26.55 36.76 -26.40
C THR A 72 -27.15 36.54 -25.02
N THR A 73 -27.48 37.64 -24.36
CA THR A 73 -28.49 37.72 -23.31
C THR A 73 -29.89 37.57 -23.92
N SER A 74 -30.78 36.82 -23.29
CA SER A 74 -32.22 37.15 -23.28
C SER A 74 -32.89 36.52 -22.07
N ALA A 75 -33.51 37.40 -21.27
CA ALA A 75 -34.39 37.12 -20.16
C ALA A 75 -35.85 37.03 -20.64
N ASN A 76 -36.74 36.71 -19.68
CA ASN A 76 -38.20 36.94 -19.67
C ASN A 76 -39.01 35.85 -20.43
N GLU A 77 -40.12 35.26 -19.95
CA GLU A 77 -41.13 35.70 -18.99
C GLU A 77 -41.78 34.55 -18.21
N THR A 78 -42.24 34.93 -17.01
CA THR A 78 -43.35 34.43 -16.21
C THR A 78 -44.53 33.85 -16.99
N ASN A 79 -45.08 32.73 -16.52
CA ASN A 79 -46.51 32.49 -16.61
C ASN A 79 -47.05 31.84 -15.34
N GLU A 80 -48.06 32.47 -14.75
CA GLU A 80 -48.74 32.08 -13.53
C GLU A 80 -49.80 30.99 -13.78
N SER A 81 -49.95 30.14 -12.76
CA SER A 81 -51.18 29.60 -12.18
C SER A 81 -52.16 28.80 -13.04
N SER A 82 -52.38 27.55 -12.63
CA SER A 82 -53.72 26.96 -12.46
C SER A 82 -53.68 25.75 -11.52
N ASP A 83 -54.43 25.86 -10.43
CA ASP A 83 -54.75 24.83 -9.45
C ASP A 83 -55.30 23.54 -10.06
N SER A 84 -54.98 22.39 -9.45
CA SER A 84 -55.99 21.38 -9.07
C SER A 84 -55.41 20.34 -8.12
N ALA A 85 -56.06 20.23 -6.98
CA ALA A 85 -55.83 19.27 -5.92
C ALA A 85 -56.11 17.83 -6.34
N SER A 86 -55.29 16.90 -5.84
CA SER A 86 -55.73 15.57 -5.45
C SER A 86 -54.79 14.99 -4.42
N ASP A 87 -55.30 14.86 -3.20
CA ASP A 87 -54.78 14.03 -2.12
C ASP A 87 -54.61 12.57 -2.59
N ALA A 88 -53.45 11.98 -2.30
CA ALA A 88 -53.32 10.56 -2.01
C ALA A 88 -51.95 10.30 -1.36
N ASP A 89 -52.01 9.89 -0.09
CA ASP A 89 -50.92 9.45 0.76
C ASP A 89 -50.01 8.41 0.07
N SER A 90 -48.70 8.66 0.14
CA SER A 90 -47.67 7.64 -0.11
C SER A 90 -46.47 7.97 0.74
N ASP A 91 -46.28 7.15 1.77
CA ASP A 91 -45.24 7.21 2.79
C ASP A 91 -43.83 7.36 2.20
N SER A 92 -43.23 8.53 2.43
CA SER A 92 -41.80 8.79 2.24
C SER A 92 -41.07 8.28 3.47
N HIS A 93 -40.52 7.07 3.40
CA HIS A 93 -39.47 6.65 4.33
C HIS A 93 -38.18 7.39 3.97
N SER A 94 -38.00 8.57 4.56
CA SER A 94 -36.69 9.16 4.73
C SER A 94 -35.88 8.22 5.61
N HIS A 95 -34.97 7.47 5.01
CA HIS A 95 -33.84 6.91 5.72
C HIS A 95 -32.93 8.08 6.06
N ASP A 96 -33.20 8.70 7.21
CA ASP A 96 -32.15 9.28 8.03
C ASP A 96 -31.18 8.15 8.31
N SER A 97 -30.10 8.08 7.52
CA SER A 97 -28.92 7.33 7.92
C SER A 97 -28.52 7.91 9.28
N PRO A 98 -28.48 7.12 10.36
CA PRO A 98 -27.87 7.61 11.57
C PRO A 98 -26.42 7.90 11.20
N THR A 99 -26.06 9.18 11.11
CA THR A 99 -24.68 9.60 11.29
C THR A 99 -24.28 8.97 12.61
N ASN A 100 -23.50 7.90 12.53
CA ASN A 100 -22.81 7.32 13.66
C ASN A 100 -21.75 8.35 14.03
N ALA A 101 -22.19 9.44 14.66
CA ALA A 101 -21.34 10.26 15.48
C ALA A 101 -20.93 9.32 16.61
N SER A 102 -19.81 8.63 16.38
CA SER A 102 -18.95 8.16 17.45
C SER A 102 -18.96 9.26 18.49
N ASP A 103 -19.26 8.88 19.72
CA ASP A 103 -19.23 9.75 20.89
C ASP A 103 -17.77 10.21 21.02
N GLU A 104 -17.38 11.23 20.26
CA GLU A 104 -16.06 11.85 20.30
C GLU A 104 -15.99 12.51 21.65
N SER A 105 -15.51 11.72 22.61
CA SER A 105 -14.94 12.21 23.83
C SER A 105 -13.79 13.10 23.38
N THR A 106 -14.08 14.38 23.14
CA THR A 106 -13.09 15.35 22.67
C THR A 106 -12.03 15.41 23.76
N VAL A 107 -10.95 14.67 23.56
CA VAL A 107 -9.80 14.73 24.41
C VAL A 107 -9.21 16.13 24.20
N ASP A 108 -9.02 16.88 25.28
CA ASP A 108 -8.36 18.19 25.22
C ASP A 108 -6.86 17.93 25.00
N ALA A 109 -6.48 17.75 23.74
CA ALA A 109 -5.13 17.46 23.29
C ALA A 109 -4.68 18.48 22.24
N ALA A 110 -3.39 18.81 22.23
CA ALA A 110 -2.82 19.71 21.24
C ALA A 110 -2.77 19.07 19.84
N TYR A 111 -2.50 17.77 19.79
CA TYR A 111 -2.40 16.98 18.57
C TYR A 111 -3.16 15.67 18.73
N THR A 112 -3.80 15.24 17.65
CA THR A 112 -4.58 14.00 17.57
C THR A 112 -4.43 13.41 16.19
N GLY A 113 -4.44 12.09 16.04
CA GLY A 113 -4.40 11.44 14.73
C GLY A 113 -4.75 9.96 14.82
N GLN A 114 -4.40 9.22 13.79
CA GLN A 114 -4.53 7.76 13.75
C GLN A 114 -3.19 7.09 13.44
N MET A 115 -2.95 5.91 13.98
CA MET A 115 -1.74 5.13 13.79
C MET A 115 -2.05 3.65 13.72
N ALA A 116 -1.47 2.99 12.72
CA ALA A 116 -1.50 1.54 12.55
C ALA A 116 -0.08 1.01 12.47
N VAL A 117 0.25 0.02 13.31
CA VAL A 117 1.53 -0.69 13.27
C VAL A 117 1.27 -2.15 12.92
N MET A 118 1.91 -2.64 11.88
CA MET A 118 1.78 -4.00 11.36
C MET A 118 3.15 -4.66 11.31
N VAL A 119 3.32 -5.77 12.02
CA VAL A 119 4.57 -6.52 12.07
C VAL A 119 4.31 -7.95 11.61
N GLY A 120 4.96 -8.37 10.52
CA GLY A 120 4.88 -9.75 10.02
C GLY A 120 3.46 -10.20 9.68
N GLY A 121 2.58 -9.28 9.25
CA GLY A 121 1.18 -9.59 8.92
C GLY A 121 0.16 -9.29 10.00
N GLU A 122 0.60 -9.13 11.25
CA GLU A 122 -0.28 -8.99 12.41
C GLU A 122 -0.29 -7.52 12.88
N ARG A 123 -1.47 -7.03 13.30
CA ARG A 123 -1.60 -5.69 13.88
C ARG A 123 -1.05 -5.68 15.31
N VAL A 124 -0.15 -4.75 15.60
CA VAL A 124 0.37 -4.52 16.95
C VAL A 124 -0.66 -3.78 17.79
N SER A 125 -0.85 -4.19 19.04
CA SER A 125 -1.72 -3.47 19.99
C SER A 125 -0.93 -2.38 20.71
N LEU A 126 -1.10 -1.12 20.30
CA LEU A 126 -0.41 0.02 20.91
C LEU A 126 -0.99 0.44 22.28
N THR A 127 -2.08 -0.19 22.72
CA THR A 127 -2.79 0.20 23.96
C THR A 127 -2.28 -0.50 25.22
N GLU A 128 -1.55 -1.62 25.09
CA GLU A 128 -1.28 -2.50 26.23
C GLU A 128 -0.13 -2.02 27.13
N ASP A 129 0.76 -1.15 26.65
CA ASP A 129 2.05 -0.87 27.30
C ASP A 129 2.36 0.62 27.54
N LEU A 130 1.37 1.51 27.37
CA LEU A 130 1.59 2.95 27.57
C LEU A 130 1.61 3.33 29.06
N ASP A 131 2.70 3.99 29.48
CA ASP A 131 2.78 4.63 30.79
C ASP A 131 1.81 5.83 30.90
N GLU A 132 1.32 6.12 32.11
CA GLU A 132 0.45 7.29 32.36
C GLU A 132 1.15 8.63 32.03
N ASP A 133 2.48 8.65 32.10
CA ASP A 133 3.32 9.80 31.79
C ASP A 133 3.94 9.72 30.37
N ALA A 134 3.48 8.79 29.52
CA ALA A 134 3.97 8.66 28.15
C ALA A 134 3.70 9.95 27.34
N PRO A 135 4.60 10.30 26.38
CA PRO A 135 4.42 11.49 25.54
C PRO A 135 3.22 11.36 24.59
N ILE A 136 2.74 10.14 24.34
CA ILE A 136 1.57 9.86 23.50
C ILE A 136 0.61 8.91 24.22
N HIS A 137 -0.68 9.05 23.94
CA HIS A 137 -1.72 8.19 24.47
C HIS A 137 -2.64 7.69 23.37
N MET A 138 -3.09 6.45 23.50
CA MET A 138 -4.07 5.83 22.60
C MET A 138 -5.47 5.94 23.19
N SER A 139 -6.39 6.55 22.46
CA SER A 139 -7.82 6.68 22.82
C SER A 139 -8.61 5.42 22.48
N ASP A 140 -8.20 4.73 21.42
CA ASP A 140 -8.71 3.42 21.00
C ASP A 140 -7.59 2.63 20.29
N VAL A 141 -7.94 1.67 19.44
CA VAL A 141 -6.96 0.81 18.75
C VAL A 141 -6.04 1.60 17.80
N ASP A 142 -6.53 2.70 17.23
CA ASP A 142 -5.81 3.44 16.19
C ASP A 142 -5.67 4.92 16.51
N SER A 143 -6.58 5.50 17.28
CA SER A 143 -6.57 6.93 17.56
C SER A 143 -5.57 7.28 18.65
N TRP A 144 -4.64 8.19 18.33
CA TRP A 144 -3.65 8.71 19.25
C TRP A 144 -3.89 10.19 19.57
N HIS A 145 -3.37 10.64 20.71
CA HIS A 145 -3.31 12.05 21.07
C HIS A 145 -2.06 12.38 21.89
N THR A 146 -1.58 13.62 21.76
CA THR A 146 -0.49 14.16 22.58
C THR A 146 -0.66 15.67 22.83
N ASN A 147 -0.07 16.15 23.93
CA ASN A 147 0.06 17.57 24.25
C ASN A 147 1.48 18.11 24.02
N GLU A 148 2.38 17.25 23.53
CA GLU A 148 3.80 17.53 23.37
C GLU A 148 4.19 17.35 21.91
N SER A 149 5.23 18.09 21.48
CA SER A 149 5.85 17.87 20.17
C SER A 149 6.66 16.58 20.27
N THR A 150 6.21 15.54 19.58
CA THR A 150 6.75 14.17 19.70
C THR A 150 7.10 13.65 18.31
N THR A 151 8.25 13.01 18.14
CA THR A 151 8.57 12.33 16.88
C THR A 151 7.81 11.02 16.74
N LEU A 152 7.70 10.50 15.52
CA LEU A 152 7.10 9.18 15.30
C LEU A 152 7.87 8.08 16.06
N ALA A 153 9.19 8.11 16.08
CA ALA A 153 10.01 7.17 16.85
C ALA A 153 9.74 7.27 18.36
N GLU A 154 9.66 8.49 18.93
CA GLU A 154 9.35 8.69 20.36
C GLU A 154 7.93 8.19 20.71
N ALA A 155 6.98 8.36 19.79
CA ALA A 155 5.62 7.85 19.96
C ALA A 155 5.56 6.32 19.93
N LEU A 156 6.33 5.68 19.05
CA LEU A 156 6.41 4.22 18.94
C LEU A 156 7.15 3.60 20.15
N ASP A 157 8.25 4.22 20.60
CA ASP A 157 9.02 3.78 21.77
C ASP A 157 8.16 3.77 23.03
N ALA A 158 7.27 4.75 23.19
CA ALA A 158 6.31 4.77 24.29
C ALA A 158 5.40 3.53 24.34
N ALA A 159 5.16 2.88 23.20
CA ALA A 159 4.38 1.66 23.03
C ALA A 159 5.25 0.39 22.90
N ASP A 160 6.51 0.42 23.36
CA ASP A 160 7.49 -0.68 23.28
C ASP A 160 7.81 -1.13 21.84
N VAL A 161 7.74 -0.17 20.90
CA VAL A 161 8.16 -0.32 19.50
C VAL A 161 9.34 0.60 19.23
N ASP A 162 10.57 0.08 19.34
CA ASP A 162 11.79 0.86 19.07
C ASP A 162 12.03 0.93 17.56
N ALA A 163 11.89 2.11 16.96
CA ALA A 163 11.94 2.31 15.52
C ALA A 163 12.99 3.35 15.13
N THR A 164 13.81 2.98 14.14
CA THR A 164 14.78 3.86 13.45
C THR A 164 14.44 3.90 11.96
N GLU A 165 15.21 4.67 11.17
CA GLU A 165 15.08 4.65 9.71
C GLU A 165 15.19 3.23 9.10
N SER A 166 16.04 2.37 9.68
CA SER A 166 16.42 1.07 9.06
C SER A 166 16.24 -0.15 9.95
N SER A 167 15.69 0.02 11.16
CA SER A 167 15.41 -1.07 12.09
C SER A 167 14.16 -0.84 12.92
N LEU A 168 13.47 -1.92 13.27
CA LEU A 168 12.32 -1.90 14.18
C LEU A 168 12.41 -3.09 15.14
N THR A 169 12.29 -2.83 16.44
CA THR A 169 12.22 -3.87 17.47
C THR A 169 10.84 -3.88 18.12
N TYR A 170 10.22 -5.06 18.19
CA TYR A 170 8.94 -5.28 18.85
C TYR A 170 8.89 -6.69 19.48
N ASP A 171 8.34 -6.82 20.68
CA ASP A 171 8.29 -8.07 21.47
C ASP A 171 9.65 -8.79 21.59
N GLY A 172 10.73 -8.00 21.64
CA GLY A 172 12.12 -8.48 21.71
C GLY A 172 12.67 -9.09 20.42
N GLU A 173 11.95 -9.01 19.31
CA GLU A 173 12.42 -9.36 17.96
C GLU A 173 12.80 -8.07 17.21
N THR A 174 13.94 -8.08 16.54
CA THR A 174 14.46 -6.93 15.77
C THR A 174 14.44 -7.28 14.29
N TYR A 175 13.88 -6.39 13.48
CA TYR A 175 13.82 -6.44 12.03
C TYR A 175 14.74 -5.37 11.47
N GLU A 176 15.63 -5.74 10.56
CA GLU A 176 16.63 -4.84 9.97
C GLU A 176 16.45 -4.82 8.45
N GLU A 177 16.40 -3.64 7.83
CA GLU A 177 16.33 -3.52 6.36
C GLU A 177 17.56 -4.10 5.65
N SER A 178 18.67 -4.26 6.39
CA SER A 178 19.87 -4.92 5.87
C SER A 178 19.74 -6.43 5.71
N GLU A 179 18.69 -7.04 6.27
CA GLU A 179 18.37 -8.45 6.11
C GLU A 179 17.62 -8.70 4.82
N ASP A 180 18.06 -9.70 4.05
CA ASP A 180 17.43 -10.06 2.79
C ASP A 180 15.95 -10.39 3.01
N GLY A 181 15.09 -9.70 2.25
CA GLY A 181 13.64 -9.90 2.31
C GLY A 181 12.90 -9.07 3.34
N THR A 182 13.60 -8.25 4.14
CA THR A 182 12.99 -7.37 5.13
C THR A 182 12.80 -5.96 4.56
N LYS A 183 11.60 -5.40 4.71
CA LYS A 183 11.26 -4.01 4.34
C LYS A 183 10.55 -3.34 5.50
N LEU A 184 11.02 -2.14 5.85
CA LEU A 184 10.40 -1.29 6.86
C LEU A 184 9.80 -0.08 6.14
N ILE A 185 8.54 0.22 6.40
CA ILE A 185 7.84 1.33 5.76
C ILE A 185 7.17 2.15 6.83
N TYR A 186 7.56 3.42 6.92
CA TYR A 186 6.93 4.44 7.75
C TYR A 186 6.27 5.45 6.84
N ARG A 187 4.95 5.58 6.91
CA ARG A 187 4.20 6.56 6.13
C ARG A 187 3.32 7.42 7.01
N VAL A 188 3.28 8.70 6.68
CA VAL A 188 2.28 9.62 7.19
C VAL A 188 1.48 10.16 6.01
N ASP A 189 0.17 9.93 6.08
CA ASP A 189 -0.75 10.05 4.96
C ASP A 189 -0.28 9.24 3.74
N SER A 190 0.26 9.93 2.73
CA SER A 190 0.75 9.34 1.47
C SER A 190 2.27 9.40 1.31
N HIS A 191 2.99 9.89 2.32
CA HIS A 191 4.42 10.18 2.21
C HIS A 191 5.23 9.28 3.13
N GLU A 192 6.32 8.72 2.60
CA GLU A 192 7.31 8.03 3.42
C GLU A 192 8.10 9.04 4.24
N VAL A 193 8.35 8.70 5.49
CA VAL A 193 9.01 9.57 6.47
C VAL A 193 10.11 8.80 7.19
N ASP A 194 11.11 9.52 7.67
CA ASP A 194 12.04 9.00 8.69
C ASP A 194 11.37 9.14 10.07
N PRO A 195 11.18 8.05 10.83
CA PRO A 195 10.50 8.13 12.12
C PRO A 195 11.29 8.93 13.17
N GLU A 196 12.61 9.02 13.08
CA GLU A 196 13.46 9.77 14.01
C GLU A 196 13.40 11.27 13.74
N GLU A 197 13.11 11.69 12.50
CA GLU A 197 13.03 13.10 12.10
C GLU A 197 11.60 13.65 12.07
N TYR A 198 10.60 12.82 11.74
CA TYR A 198 9.23 13.29 11.57
C TYR A 198 8.54 13.58 12.91
N THR A 199 8.05 14.80 13.07
CA THR A 199 7.24 15.22 14.23
C THR A 199 5.76 15.08 13.90
N LEU A 200 5.02 14.39 14.76
CA LEU A 200 3.58 14.17 14.59
C LEU A 200 2.80 15.50 14.57
N GLU A 201 1.89 15.63 13.63
CA GLU A 201 0.96 16.74 13.46
C GLU A 201 -0.50 16.28 13.69
N SER A 202 -1.40 17.25 13.87
CA SER A 202 -2.82 16.94 13.99
C SER A 202 -3.36 16.38 12.67
N ASP A 203 -4.26 15.41 12.79
CA ASP A 203 -4.93 14.67 11.72
C ASP A 203 -4.04 13.69 10.95
N ASP A 204 -2.79 13.47 11.36
CA ASP A 204 -1.91 12.50 10.71
C ASP A 204 -2.52 11.09 10.72
N LYS A 205 -2.37 10.41 9.58
CA LYS A 205 -2.64 8.98 9.45
C LYS A 205 -1.34 8.23 9.25
N VAL A 206 -0.86 7.63 10.33
CA VAL A 206 0.42 6.94 10.39
C VAL A 206 0.25 5.46 10.07
N TRP A 207 1.12 4.95 9.20
CA TRP A 207 1.26 3.55 8.85
C TRP A 207 2.70 3.10 9.08
N VAL A 208 2.89 2.09 9.93
CA VAL A 208 4.16 1.41 10.11
C VAL A 208 3.99 -0.04 9.68
N LEU A 209 4.80 -0.47 8.73
CA LEU A 209 4.72 -1.83 8.19
C LEU A 209 6.10 -2.47 8.17
N VAL A 210 6.19 -3.65 8.77
CA VAL A 210 7.33 -4.56 8.64
C VAL A 210 6.90 -5.76 7.81
N VAL A 211 7.50 -5.90 6.64
CA VAL A 211 7.33 -7.05 5.75
C VAL A 211 8.63 -7.84 5.72
N THR A 212 8.58 -9.14 5.95
CA THR A 212 9.71 -10.05 5.76
C THR A 212 9.36 -11.15 4.75
N ASP A 213 10.32 -11.69 4.01
CA ASP A 213 10.11 -12.87 3.13
C ASP A 213 9.64 -14.11 3.93
N ASP A 214 10.01 -14.19 5.20
CA ASP A 214 9.61 -15.25 6.12
C ASP A 214 8.23 -15.00 6.76
N SER A 215 7.63 -13.81 6.61
CA SER A 215 6.24 -13.59 6.97
C SER A 215 5.41 -14.54 6.12
N ASN A 216 4.86 -15.58 6.73
CA ASN A 216 3.96 -16.51 6.04
C ASN A 216 2.56 -15.87 5.83
N VAL A 217 2.55 -14.66 5.29
CA VAL A 217 1.39 -13.79 5.08
C VAL A 217 1.09 -13.85 3.60
N THR A 218 0.16 -14.72 3.24
CA THR A 218 -0.37 -14.74 1.87
C THR A 218 -1.36 -13.58 1.72
N ALA A 219 -1.22 -12.80 0.65
CA ALA A 219 -2.23 -11.81 0.28
C ALA A 219 -3.64 -12.46 0.28
N PRO A 220 -4.64 -11.83 0.92
CA PRO A 220 -4.63 -10.44 1.37
C PRO A 220 -4.09 -10.20 2.78
N GLY A 221 -3.70 -11.22 3.56
CA GLY A 221 -3.36 -11.07 4.98
C GLY A 221 -4.57 -10.96 5.91
N GLU A 222 -4.36 -10.40 7.10
CA GLU A 222 -5.41 -10.23 8.11
C GLU A 222 -6.40 -9.11 7.73
N TYR A 223 -7.69 -9.38 7.90
CA TYR A 223 -8.75 -8.41 7.62
C TYR A 223 -8.80 -7.29 8.66
N ILE A 224 -8.83 -6.03 8.18
CA ILE A 224 -8.98 -4.82 8.98
C ILE A 224 -10.43 -4.32 8.88
N PRO A 225 -11.20 -4.28 9.98
CA PRO A 225 -12.57 -3.76 9.96
C PRO A 225 -12.65 -2.31 9.44
N PRO A 226 -13.76 -1.90 8.80
CA PRO A 226 -13.89 -0.59 8.20
C PRO A 226 -13.84 0.59 9.19
N GLU A 227 -14.16 0.35 10.46
CA GLU A 227 -13.99 1.33 11.53
C GLU A 227 -12.53 1.59 11.94
N GLN A 228 -11.60 0.71 11.54
CA GLN A 228 -10.17 0.87 11.81
C GLN A 228 -9.47 1.55 10.63
N LEU A 229 -8.31 2.14 10.91
CA LEU A 229 -7.45 2.75 9.91
C LEU A 229 -7.08 1.68 8.86
N HIS A 230 -7.54 1.90 7.63
CA HIS A 230 -7.32 1.06 6.44
C HIS A 230 -6.86 1.92 5.25
N VAL A 231 -6.19 1.29 4.29
CA VAL A 231 -5.49 2.02 3.23
C VAL A 231 -6.46 2.43 2.12
N HIS A 232 -6.25 3.62 1.58
CA HIS A 232 -6.99 4.17 0.45
C HIS A 232 -6.04 4.64 -0.64
N GLY A 233 -6.53 4.76 -1.86
CA GLY A 233 -5.77 5.42 -2.93
C GLY A 233 -6.59 5.58 -4.21
N THR A 234 -5.91 5.89 -5.30
CA THR A 234 -6.54 6.04 -6.62
C THR A 234 -6.00 5.03 -7.60
N ILE A 235 -6.80 4.74 -8.63
CA ILE A 235 -6.36 3.89 -9.73
C ILE A 235 -6.94 4.32 -11.07
N ASP A 236 -6.05 4.52 -12.02
CA ASP A 236 -6.36 4.73 -13.42
C ASP A 236 -6.00 3.46 -14.20
N PHE A 237 -6.98 2.83 -14.84
CA PHE A 237 -6.75 1.70 -15.74
C PHE A 237 -7.19 2.11 -17.14
N THR A 238 -6.26 2.21 -18.09
CA THR A 238 -6.52 2.55 -19.48
C THR A 238 -6.23 1.37 -20.41
N VAL A 239 -7.11 1.12 -21.38
CA VAL A 239 -6.90 0.14 -22.46
C VAL A 239 -7.08 0.83 -23.79
N ASP A 240 -6.05 0.88 -24.62
CA ASP A 240 -6.05 1.53 -25.94
C ASP A 240 -6.54 3.00 -25.88
N GLY A 241 -6.15 3.71 -24.82
CA GLY A 241 -6.56 5.10 -24.56
C GLY A 241 -7.96 5.26 -23.96
N GLU A 242 -8.73 4.19 -23.77
CA GLU A 242 -10.03 4.23 -23.08
C GLU A 242 -9.86 3.90 -21.59
N GLN A 243 -10.15 4.89 -20.73
CA GLN A 243 -10.12 4.70 -19.29
C GLN A 243 -11.30 3.86 -18.81
N LEU A 244 -11.01 2.91 -17.94
CA LEU A 244 -11.99 2.06 -17.28
C LEU A 244 -12.75 2.84 -16.21
N ASP A 245 -14.06 2.58 -16.13
CA ASP A 245 -14.96 3.23 -15.19
C ASP A 245 -15.30 2.28 -14.04
N PHE A 246 -14.59 2.45 -12.92
CA PHE A 246 -14.77 1.65 -11.70
C PHE A 246 -16.06 1.96 -10.94
N SER A 247 -16.79 3.05 -11.26
CA SER A 247 -18.10 3.35 -10.65
C SER A 247 -19.20 2.34 -10.99
N ARG A 248 -18.98 1.51 -12.02
CA ARG A 248 -19.96 0.52 -12.50
C ARG A 248 -20.16 -0.61 -11.50
N ASP A 249 -21.41 -1.05 -11.34
CA ASP A 249 -21.83 -2.08 -10.38
C ASP A 249 -20.96 -3.35 -10.34
N LYS A 250 -20.40 -3.80 -11.48
CA LYS A 250 -19.55 -5.00 -11.52
C LYS A 250 -18.18 -4.84 -10.82
N TYR A 251 -17.76 -3.61 -10.56
CA TYR A 251 -16.52 -3.26 -9.86
C TYR A 251 -16.77 -2.76 -8.43
N GLN A 252 -17.99 -2.33 -8.14
CA GLN A 252 -18.42 -1.93 -6.81
C GLN A 252 -18.58 -3.17 -5.93
N GLN A 253 -17.88 -3.23 -4.79
CA GLN A 253 -17.88 -4.41 -3.90
C GLN A 253 -17.66 -5.74 -4.65
N ALA A 254 -16.82 -5.73 -5.70
CA ALA A 254 -16.72 -6.82 -6.66
C ALA A 254 -16.44 -8.16 -5.97
N GLY A 255 -17.33 -9.14 -6.21
CA GLY A 255 -17.22 -10.49 -5.68
C GLY A 255 -17.50 -10.65 -4.18
N HIS A 256 -18.01 -9.63 -3.47
CA HIS A 256 -18.07 -9.60 -2.00
C HIS A 256 -16.67 -9.74 -1.36
N ASN A 257 -15.64 -9.20 -2.02
CA ASN A 257 -14.32 -9.18 -1.42
C ASN A 257 -14.24 -8.06 -0.39
N ASP A 258 -14.20 -8.44 0.88
CA ASP A 258 -14.14 -7.47 1.96
C ASP A 258 -12.75 -6.78 2.04
N HIS A 259 -11.69 -7.39 1.49
CA HIS A 259 -10.32 -6.88 1.59
C HIS A 259 -9.97 -5.79 0.58
N PHE A 260 -10.57 -5.77 -0.60
CA PHE A 260 -10.33 -4.73 -1.60
C PHE A 260 -11.60 -4.42 -2.38
N HIS A 261 -12.01 -3.16 -2.41
CA HIS A 261 -13.19 -2.74 -3.17
C HIS A 261 -13.23 -1.24 -3.48
N PHE A 262 -14.09 -0.90 -4.44
CA PHE A 262 -14.66 0.44 -4.59
C PHE A 262 -16.06 0.47 -3.99
N GLU A 263 -16.51 1.66 -3.57
CA GLU A 263 -17.83 1.84 -2.99
C GLU A 263 -18.52 3.15 -3.43
N GLY A 264 -19.81 3.25 -3.10
CA GLY A 264 -20.60 4.46 -3.29
C GLY A 264 -20.94 4.83 -4.74
N GLY A 265 -20.67 3.95 -5.72
CA GLY A 265 -20.74 4.32 -7.13
C GLY A 265 -19.63 5.30 -7.52
N HIS A 266 -18.50 5.25 -6.82
CA HIS A 266 -17.34 6.07 -7.10
C HIS A 266 -16.19 5.19 -7.62
N SER A 267 -15.41 5.74 -8.54
CA SER A 267 -14.19 5.07 -9.04
C SER A 267 -13.00 5.29 -8.12
N ASN A 268 -13.09 6.24 -7.19
CA ASN A 268 -12.03 6.59 -6.26
C ASN A 268 -12.65 7.13 -4.94
N PRO A 269 -12.00 6.87 -3.79
CA PRO A 269 -10.82 6.01 -3.65
C PRO A 269 -11.18 4.51 -3.77
N TRP A 270 -10.18 3.67 -3.98
CA TRP A 270 -10.30 2.26 -3.59
C TRP A 270 -10.05 2.13 -2.08
N HIS A 271 -10.54 1.05 -1.49
CA HIS A 271 -10.38 0.70 -0.08
C HIS A 271 -9.66 -0.64 0.00
N ALA A 272 -8.59 -0.73 0.79
CA ALA A 272 -7.98 -2.01 1.15
C ALA A 272 -8.00 -2.25 2.67
N HIS A 273 -8.78 -3.25 3.08
CA HIS A 273 -8.98 -3.68 4.46
C HIS A 273 -7.94 -4.73 4.87
N SER A 274 -6.68 -4.48 4.54
CA SER A 274 -5.51 -5.20 5.04
C SER A 274 -4.24 -4.48 4.58
N ALA A 275 -3.18 -4.58 5.37
CA ALA A 275 -1.85 -4.10 4.99
C ALA A 275 -1.14 -4.99 3.95
N HIS A 276 -1.67 -6.18 3.65
CA HIS A 276 -1.04 -7.17 2.75
C HIS A 276 -1.86 -7.43 1.48
N VAL A 277 -2.59 -6.43 1.01
CA VAL A 277 -3.22 -6.45 -0.32
C VAL A 277 -2.18 -6.06 -1.36
N THR A 278 -1.81 -7.01 -2.23
CA THR A 278 -0.99 -6.68 -3.40
C THR A 278 -1.83 -6.06 -4.50
N LEU A 279 -1.22 -5.25 -5.37
CA LEU A 279 -1.91 -4.68 -6.52
C LEU A 279 -2.54 -5.78 -7.39
N ALA A 280 -1.80 -6.86 -7.65
CA ALA A 280 -2.31 -7.99 -8.42
C ALA A 280 -3.51 -8.67 -7.75
N TYR A 281 -3.46 -8.87 -6.43
CA TYR A 281 -4.59 -9.42 -5.68
C TYR A 281 -5.81 -8.51 -5.83
N GLY A 282 -5.66 -7.21 -5.52
CA GLY A 282 -6.76 -6.24 -5.54
C GLY A 282 -7.43 -6.15 -6.91
N MET A 283 -6.64 -6.07 -7.98
CA MET A 283 -7.18 -6.02 -9.34
C MET A 283 -7.85 -7.32 -9.76
N SER A 284 -7.37 -8.46 -9.28
CA SER A 284 -7.94 -9.77 -9.60
C SER A 284 -9.24 -10.09 -8.84
N THR A 285 -9.64 -9.26 -7.87
CA THR A 285 -10.97 -9.35 -7.25
C THR A 285 -12.07 -8.76 -8.15
N LEU A 286 -11.69 -7.94 -9.13
CA LEU A 286 -12.59 -7.18 -9.99
C LEU A 286 -13.05 -7.99 -11.20
N ASP A 287 -14.35 -7.96 -11.51
CA ASP A 287 -14.92 -8.79 -12.58
C ASP A 287 -14.36 -8.45 -13.97
N GLY A 288 -13.73 -9.44 -14.58
CA GLY A 288 -13.11 -9.34 -15.89
C GLY A 288 -11.67 -8.83 -15.87
N ILE A 289 -11.05 -8.68 -14.70
CA ILE A 289 -9.64 -8.33 -14.54
C ILE A 289 -8.92 -9.45 -13.79
N ASN A 290 -7.74 -9.83 -14.25
CA ASN A 290 -6.85 -10.73 -13.53
C ASN A 290 -5.40 -10.32 -13.81
N MET A 291 -4.62 -10.08 -12.77
CA MET A 291 -3.20 -9.73 -12.89
C MET A 291 -2.35 -10.88 -12.32
N THR A 292 -1.24 -11.14 -12.99
CA THR A 292 -0.22 -12.13 -12.62
C THR A 292 1.15 -11.45 -12.71
N ASP A 293 2.21 -12.19 -12.38
CA ASP A 293 3.61 -11.81 -12.58
C ASP A 293 3.97 -11.74 -14.07
N GLU A 294 3.26 -12.47 -14.93
CA GLU A 294 3.55 -12.54 -16.37
C GLU A 294 2.66 -11.64 -17.25
N SER A 295 1.44 -11.32 -16.78
CA SER A 295 0.43 -10.68 -17.63
C SER A 295 -0.74 -10.03 -16.89
N VAL A 296 -1.47 -9.18 -17.62
CA VAL A 296 -2.80 -8.69 -17.26
C VAL A 296 -3.83 -9.27 -18.22
N THR A 297 -4.88 -9.87 -17.68
CA THR A 297 -6.05 -10.31 -18.46
C THR A 297 -7.20 -9.33 -18.23
N TYR A 298 -7.74 -8.78 -19.31
CA TYR A 298 -8.90 -7.89 -19.28
C TYR A 298 -9.98 -8.39 -20.26
N ASN A 299 -11.21 -8.59 -19.75
CA ASN A 299 -12.37 -9.10 -20.50
C ASN A 299 -12.07 -10.36 -21.34
N GLY A 300 -11.19 -11.23 -20.85
CA GLY A 300 -10.81 -12.49 -21.49
C GLY A 300 -9.66 -12.40 -22.50
N THR A 301 -9.08 -11.23 -22.72
CA THR A 301 -7.86 -11.04 -23.50
C THR A 301 -6.67 -10.91 -22.55
N THR A 302 -5.58 -11.65 -22.81
CA THR A 302 -4.36 -11.63 -22.00
C THR A 302 -3.26 -10.82 -22.67
N TYR A 303 -2.76 -9.83 -21.95
CA TYR A 303 -1.71 -8.90 -22.35
C TYR A 303 -0.46 -9.18 -21.51
N PRO A 304 0.61 -9.75 -22.09
CA PRO A 304 1.87 -9.94 -21.38
C PRO A 304 2.54 -8.58 -21.10
N TYR A 305 3.29 -8.45 -20.00
CA TYR A 305 4.06 -7.22 -19.74
C TYR A 305 5.12 -6.97 -20.82
N ASP A 306 5.78 -8.05 -21.28
CA ASP A 306 6.83 -8.03 -22.30
C ASP A 306 6.46 -8.92 -23.50
N GLY A 307 5.47 -8.53 -24.33
CA GLY A 307 5.11 -9.37 -25.48
C GLY A 307 4.48 -8.69 -26.69
N GLU A 308 4.34 -9.48 -27.76
CA GLU A 308 3.94 -9.02 -29.10
C GLU A 308 2.45 -8.66 -29.22
N ASN A 309 1.61 -9.01 -28.23
CA ASN A 309 0.16 -8.74 -28.26
C ASN A 309 -0.21 -7.36 -27.69
N GLY A 310 0.75 -6.65 -27.12
CA GLY A 310 0.57 -5.35 -26.47
C GLY A 310 1.56 -5.16 -25.33
N THR A 311 1.77 -3.91 -24.93
CA THR A 311 2.64 -3.55 -23.80
C THR A 311 1.74 -3.18 -22.62
N VAL A 312 2.02 -3.77 -21.45
CA VAL A 312 1.37 -3.37 -20.20
C VAL A 312 2.36 -2.62 -19.35
N THR A 313 2.02 -1.38 -18.99
CA THR A 313 2.78 -0.56 -18.05
C THR A 313 2.02 -0.46 -16.75
N VAL A 314 2.65 -0.84 -15.64
CA VAL A 314 2.10 -0.71 -14.29
C VAL A 314 3.01 0.20 -13.48
N THR A 315 2.47 1.32 -13.03
CA THR A 315 3.19 2.25 -12.16
C THR A 315 2.39 2.58 -10.90
N VAL A 316 3.11 2.84 -9.81
CA VAL A 316 2.55 3.38 -8.59
C VAL A 316 3.34 4.62 -8.23
N ASN A 317 2.66 5.75 -8.05
CA ASN A 317 3.26 7.06 -7.83
C ASN A 317 4.28 7.44 -8.93
N GLY A 318 4.08 6.95 -10.16
CA GLY A 318 4.94 7.19 -11.31
C GLY A 318 6.13 6.23 -11.45
N GLU A 319 6.33 5.30 -10.51
CA GLU A 319 7.41 4.32 -10.54
C GLU A 319 6.91 2.96 -11.00
N SER A 320 7.68 2.27 -11.85
CA SER A 320 7.33 0.92 -12.31
C SER A 320 7.41 -0.08 -11.15
N VAL A 321 6.41 -0.95 -11.04
CA VAL A 321 6.36 -1.97 -9.97
C VAL A 321 6.02 -3.35 -10.54
N ASP A 322 6.40 -4.40 -9.82
CA ASP A 322 5.82 -5.72 -10.00
C ASP A 322 4.50 -5.78 -9.20
N PRO A 323 3.34 -5.95 -9.85
CA PRO A 323 2.05 -5.91 -9.16
C PRO A 323 1.84 -7.09 -8.21
N THR A 324 2.57 -8.21 -8.37
CA THR A 324 2.47 -9.36 -7.46
C THR A 324 3.24 -9.16 -6.16
N ASP A 325 4.32 -8.38 -6.21
CA ASP A 325 5.16 -8.07 -5.04
C ASP A 325 4.84 -6.70 -4.41
N TYR A 326 4.07 -5.85 -5.10
CA TYR A 326 3.72 -4.52 -4.60
C TYR A 326 2.48 -4.54 -3.71
N TYR A 327 2.68 -4.37 -2.41
CA TYR A 327 1.61 -4.09 -1.45
C TYR A 327 1.10 -2.65 -1.58
N LEU A 328 -0.22 -2.51 -1.70
CA LEU A 328 -0.92 -1.22 -1.73
C LEU A 328 -0.78 -0.50 -0.39
N LYS A 329 -0.46 0.79 -0.46
CA LYS A 329 -0.26 1.65 0.70
C LYS A 329 -1.21 2.83 0.64
N ASN A 330 -1.46 3.43 1.79
CA ASN A 330 -2.29 4.62 1.85
C ASN A 330 -1.72 5.74 0.96
N GLY A 331 -2.61 6.38 0.21
CA GLY A 331 -2.29 7.46 -0.71
C GLY A 331 -1.69 7.06 -2.05
N ASP A 332 -1.52 5.76 -2.33
CA ASP A 332 -0.95 5.33 -3.60
C ASP A 332 -1.82 5.76 -4.79
N SER A 333 -1.16 6.27 -5.83
CA SER A 333 -1.74 6.56 -7.13
C SER A 333 -1.27 5.53 -8.15
N VAL A 334 -2.16 4.59 -8.49
CA VAL A 334 -1.86 3.49 -9.40
C VAL A 334 -2.25 3.86 -10.83
N SER A 335 -1.37 3.57 -11.80
CA SER A 335 -1.68 3.64 -13.23
C SER A 335 -1.36 2.31 -13.91
N ILE A 336 -2.36 1.74 -14.58
CA ILE A 336 -2.25 0.54 -15.39
C ILE A 336 -2.63 0.92 -16.82
N GLU A 337 -1.70 0.81 -17.75
CA GLU A 337 -1.93 1.14 -19.15
C GLU A 337 -1.65 -0.09 -20.02
N ILE A 338 -2.64 -0.44 -20.85
CA ILE A 338 -2.53 -1.50 -21.86
C ILE A 338 -2.60 -0.84 -23.23
N GLU A 339 -1.53 -0.99 -24.00
CA GLU A 339 -1.49 -0.64 -25.42
C GLU A 339 -1.45 -1.93 -26.25
N SER A 340 -2.56 -2.26 -26.91
CA SER A 340 -2.65 -3.42 -27.80
C SER A 340 -1.74 -3.23 -29.03
N ALA A 341 -1.13 -4.31 -29.51
CA ALA A 341 -0.41 -4.26 -30.78
C ALA A 341 -1.39 -4.11 -31.96
N ASP A 342 -1.13 -3.14 -32.85
CA ASP A 342 -1.89 -2.87 -34.09
C ASP A 342 -1.95 -4.06 -35.08
#